data_AF-A0A840KDK4-F1
#
_entry.id   AF-A0A840KDK4-F1
#
_cell.length_a   1.000
_cell.length_b   1.000
_cell.length_c   1.000
_cell.angle_alpha   90.00
_cell.angle_beta   90.00
_cell.angle_gamma   90.00
#
_symmetry.space_group_name_H-M   'P 1'
#
loop_
_entity.id
_entity.type
_entity.pdbx_description
1 polymer ?
#
loop_
_entity_poly.entity_id
_entity_poly.type
_entity_poly.pdbx_seq_one_letter_code
_entity_poly.pdbx_strand_id
1 'polypeptide(L)'
;MIPIKLLKIENIEPVGVDNLDKFIQGLNNVLGYLVETVNKIDSKFDGYYLLPMGFTIPESGNGVVKENINEKVFLLSVINSNIPRILEECKPAGLTNWALFFRAGTSIIGKKEVIEKVSTLEEGDNIWYEDLGYDQYIPFLKDGTYETVAKSILSYLEAYDKYLKNK
;
A
#
# COMPACT_ATOMS: atom_id res chain seq x y z
N MET A 1 -1.68 15.62 -8.21
CA MET A 1 -1.25 14.22 -8.34
C MET A 1 -0.01 14.06 -7.49
N ILE A 2 -0.04 13.17 -6.51
CA ILE A 2 1.08 12.91 -5.59
C ILE A 2 2.23 12.21 -6.32
N PRO A 3 3.51 12.58 -6.08
CA PRO A 3 4.65 11.85 -6.62
C PRO A 3 4.74 10.44 -6.05
N ILE A 4 5.00 9.46 -6.92
CA ILE A 4 5.13 8.04 -6.55
C ILE A 4 6.44 7.48 -7.07
N LYS A 5 7.09 6.64 -6.27
CA LYS A 5 8.23 5.81 -6.69
C LYS A 5 7.99 4.36 -6.30
N LEU A 6 8.57 3.44 -7.06
CA LEU A 6 8.64 2.03 -6.68
C LEU A 6 9.90 1.83 -5.83
N LEU A 7 9.77 1.24 -4.64
CA LEU A 7 10.89 0.90 -3.79
C LEU A 7 11.26 -0.57 -3.98
N LYS A 8 12.52 -0.84 -4.32
CA LYS A 8 13.10 -2.18 -4.38
C LYS A 8 14.16 -2.32 -3.29
N ILE A 9 14.06 -3.35 -2.45
CA ILE A 9 15.11 -3.63 -1.46
C ILE A 9 16.22 -4.44 -2.15
N GLU A 10 17.48 -3.99 -2.02
CA GLU A 10 18.61 -4.68 -2.65
C GLU A 10 18.78 -6.10 -2.08
N ASN A 11 19.07 -7.05 -2.97
CA ASN A 11 19.27 -8.47 -2.65
C ASN A 11 18.06 -9.18 -2.03
N ILE A 12 16.86 -8.58 -2.07
CA ILE A 12 15.62 -9.19 -1.61
C ILE A 12 14.61 -9.19 -2.76
N GLU A 13 14.24 -10.38 -3.22
CA GLU A 13 13.22 -10.54 -4.25
C GLU A 13 11.89 -10.91 -3.60
N PRO A 14 10.81 -10.14 -3.85
CA PRO A 14 9.49 -10.44 -3.32
C PRO A 14 8.91 -11.67 -4.02
N VAL A 15 8.66 -12.73 -3.25
CA VAL A 15 8.08 -13.97 -3.78
C VAL A 15 6.56 -13.83 -3.90
N GLY A 16 5.95 -14.40 -4.94
CA GLY A 16 4.48 -14.46 -5.08
C GLY A 16 3.79 -13.13 -5.33
N VAL A 17 4.51 -12.14 -5.90
CA VAL A 17 3.91 -10.95 -6.51
C VAL A 17 3.79 -11.17 -8.03
N ASP A 18 3.12 -12.25 -8.42
CA ASP A 18 3.13 -12.80 -9.81
C ASP A 18 2.56 -11.85 -10.88
N ASN A 19 1.94 -10.75 -10.47
CA ASN A 19 1.37 -9.75 -11.36
C ASN A 19 1.97 -8.35 -11.13
N LEU A 20 3.17 -8.25 -10.53
CA LEU A 20 3.82 -6.97 -10.27
C LEU A 20 4.02 -6.16 -11.55
N ASP A 21 4.49 -6.79 -12.64
CA ASP A 21 4.70 -6.11 -13.92
C ASP A 21 3.39 -5.56 -14.51
N LYS A 22 2.30 -6.33 -14.41
CA LYS A 22 0.96 -5.88 -14.83
C LYS A 22 0.47 -4.71 -13.97
N PHE A 23 0.78 -4.75 -12.67
CA PHE A 23 0.50 -3.63 -11.78
C PHE A 23 1.31 -2.39 -12.14
N ILE A 24 2.61 -2.51 -12.38
CA ILE A 24 3.48 -1.40 -12.79
C ILE A 24 2.98 -0.81 -14.11
N GLN A 25 2.57 -1.65 -15.07
CA GLN A 25 1.97 -1.18 -16.32
C GLN A 25 0.68 -0.39 -16.06
N GLY A 26 -0.24 -0.93 -15.25
CA GLY A 26 -1.47 -0.23 -14.88
C GLY A 26 -1.20 1.08 -14.14
N LEU A 27 -0.21 1.11 -13.25
CA LEU A 27 0.22 2.30 -12.55
C LEU A 27 0.77 3.36 -13.52
N ASN A 28 1.64 2.97 -14.45
CA ASN A 28 2.19 3.87 -15.46
C ASN A 28 1.09 4.46 -16.36
N ASN A 29 0.09 3.64 -16.75
CA ASN A 29 -1.06 4.11 -17.52
C ASN A 29 -1.86 5.17 -16.74
N VAL A 30 -2.09 4.96 -15.44
CA VAL A 30 -2.83 5.89 -14.59
C VAL A 30 -2.05 7.17 -14.33
N LEU A 31 -0.73 7.08 -14.12
CA LEU A 31 0.14 8.24 -13.90
C LEU A 31 0.45 9.02 -15.18
N GLY A 32 0.38 8.39 -16.35
CA GLY A 32 0.77 8.99 -17.63
C GLY A 32 2.30 9.11 -17.82
N TYR A 33 3.09 8.46 -16.96
CA TYR A 33 4.56 8.43 -17.05
C TYR A 33 5.10 7.11 -16.45
N LEU A 34 6.37 6.81 -16.74
CA LEU A 34 7.05 5.65 -16.18
C LEU A 34 7.46 5.93 -14.73
N VAL A 35 6.95 5.13 -13.79
CA VAL A 35 7.34 5.21 -12.39
C VAL A 35 8.83 4.88 -12.22
N GLU A 36 9.53 5.75 -11.48
CA GLU A 36 10.94 5.52 -11.14
C GLU A 36 11.05 4.41 -10.10
N THR A 37 11.98 3.48 -10.29
CA THR A 37 12.36 2.50 -9.28
C THR A 37 13.61 2.98 -8.55
N VAL A 38 13.57 2.96 -7.22
CA VAL A 38 14.71 3.33 -6.37
C VAL A 38 14.99 2.25 -5.33
N ASN A 39 16.22 2.25 -4.82
CA ASN A 39 16.69 1.23 -3.87
C ASN A 39 16.72 1.70 -2.41
N LYS A 40 16.40 2.98 -2.18
CA LYS A 40 16.45 3.59 -0.85
C LYS A 40 15.42 4.68 -0.71
N ILE A 41 14.93 4.85 0.51
CA ILE A 41 14.06 5.96 0.88
C ILE A 41 14.90 7.23 0.95
N ASP A 42 14.42 8.29 0.31
CA ASP A 42 14.97 9.63 0.43
C ASP A 42 14.10 10.45 1.39
N SER A 43 14.70 10.88 2.50
CA SER A 43 14.06 11.76 3.49
C SER A 43 13.47 13.04 2.88
N LYS A 44 14.06 13.55 1.79
CA LYS A 44 13.64 14.78 1.11
C LYS A 44 12.57 14.56 0.05
N PHE A 45 12.25 13.30 -0.28
CA PHE A 45 11.19 13.02 -1.24
C PHE A 45 9.82 13.38 -0.66
N ASP A 46 9.14 14.32 -1.33
CA ASP A 46 7.78 14.74 -1.01
C ASP A 46 6.78 13.92 -1.83
N GLY A 47 6.57 12.68 -1.39
CA GLY A 47 5.74 11.70 -2.06
C GLY A 47 5.75 10.36 -1.34
N TYR A 48 5.23 9.34 -2.00
CA TYR A 48 5.04 8.01 -1.43
C TYR A 48 5.77 6.93 -2.22
N TYR A 49 6.21 5.90 -1.51
CA TYR A 49 6.83 4.73 -2.08
C TYR A 49 5.84 3.58 -2.12
N LEU A 50 5.80 2.85 -3.24
CA LEU A 50 5.15 1.55 -3.30
C LEU A 50 6.20 0.46 -3.11
N LEU A 51 6.04 -0.38 -2.10
CA LEU A 51 6.97 -1.47 -1.79
C LEU A 51 6.29 -2.82 -2.03
N PRO A 52 6.70 -3.60 -3.04
CA PRO A 52 6.25 -4.97 -3.23
C PRO A 52 6.74 -5.87 -2.09
N MET A 53 5.80 -6.43 -1.33
CA MET A 53 6.11 -7.34 -0.21
C MET A 53 5.99 -8.80 -0.64
N GLY A 54 4.86 -9.20 -1.22
CA GLY A 54 4.61 -10.62 -1.51
C GLY A 54 4.76 -11.48 -0.26
N PHE A 55 5.45 -12.62 -0.40
CA PHE A 55 5.81 -13.52 0.70
C PHE A 55 7.06 -13.11 1.49
N THR A 56 7.62 -11.93 1.24
CA THR A 56 8.73 -11.41 2.05
C THR A 56 8.24 -11.14 3.47
N ILE A 57 8.71 -11.96 4.41
CA ILE A 57 8.41 -11.78 5.82
C ILE A 57 9.31 -10.66 6.35
N PRO A 58 8.77 -9.58 6.95
CA PRO A 58 9.61 -8.66 7.72
C PRO A 58 10.32 -9.45 8.83
N GLU A 59 11.64 -9.41 8.91
CA GLU A 59 12.34 -10.14 9.96
C GLU A 59 12.03 -9.51 11.33
N SER A 60 12.03 -10.31 12.40
CA SER A 60 11.84 -9.80 13.76
C SER A 60 13.00 -8.88 14.16
N GLY A 61 12.72 -7.77 14.86
CA GLY A 61 13.76 -6.82 15.30
C GLY A 61 14.02 -5.72 14.28
N ASN A 62 15.29 -5.44 13.95
CA ASN A 62 15.73 -4.45 12.96
C ASN A 62 16.12 -5.14 11.64
N GLY A 63 15.16 -5.88 11.05
CA GLY A 63 15.39 -6.56 9.78
C GLY A 63 15.50 -5.60 8.60
N VAL A 64 16.26 -5.97 7.57
CA VAL A 64 16.52 -5.12 6.39
C VAL A 64 15.21 -4.70 5.70
N VAL A 65 14.24 -5.60 5.63
CA VAL A 65 12.91 -5.30 5.04
C VAL A 65 12.15 -4.28 5.88
N LYS A 66 12.17 -4.45 7.19
CA LYS A 66 11.41 -3.62 8.13
C LYS A 66 11.93 -2.18 8.20
N GLU A 67 13.24 -2.00 8.14
CA GLU A 67 13.87 -0.67 8.11
C GLU A 67 13.42 0.20 6.92
N ASN A 68 12.90 -0.44 5.88
CA ASN A 68 12.38 0.20 4.67
C ASN A 68 10.86 0.41 4.71
N ILE A 69 10.20 0.25 5.86
CA ILE A 69 8.76 0.45 6.03
C ILE A 69 8.53 1.59 7.03
N ASN A 70 7.81 2.63 6.59
CA ASN A 70 7.42 3.76 7.41
C ASN A 70 6.15 4.44 6.85
N GLU A 71 5.76 5.57 7.43
CA GLU A 71 4.56 6.34 7.07
C GLU A 71 4.53 6.92 5.64
N LYS A 72 5.64 6.87 4.88
CA LYS A 72 5.69 7.22 3.45
C LYS A 72 5.61 6.00 2.52
N VAL A 73 5.54 4.80 3.07
CA VAL A 73 5.57 3.55 2.30
C VAL A 73 4.20 2.89 2.31
N PHE A 74 3.68 2.61 1.12
CA PHE A 74 2.50 1.81 0.90
C PHE A 74 2.93 0.41 0.44
N LEU A 75 2.46 -0.63 1.14
CA LEU A 75 2.89 -2.00 0.89
C LEU A 75 1.97 -2.70 -0.10
N LEU A 76 2.55 -3.35 -1.11
CA LEU A 76 1.80 -4.11 -2.10
C LEU A 76 1.83 -5.59 -1.75
N SER A 77 0.66 -6.24 -1.78
CA SER A 77 0.52 -7.69 -1.75
C SER A 77 1.09 -8.32 -0.46
N VAL A 78 0.67 -7.83 0.71
CA VAL A 78 1.12 -8.33 2.02
C VAL A 78 0.41 -9.64 2.38
N ILE A 79 1.16 -10.68 2.77
CA ILE A 79 0.55 -11.92 3.30
C ILE A 79 -0.35 -11.59 4.49
N ASN A 80 -1.60 -12.07 4.47
CA ASN A 80 -2.60 -11.77 5.48
C ASN A 80 -2.12 -12.03 6.92
N SER A 81 -1.40 -13.12 7.17
CA SER A 81 -0.88 -13.48 8.50
C SER A 81 0.14 -12.49 9.06
N ASN A 82 0.80 -11.70 8.20
CA ASN A 82 1.82 -10.74 8.60
C ASN A 82 1.24 -9.33 8.83
N ILE A 83 0.00 -9.07 8.39
CA ILE A 83 -0.61 -7.74 8.43
C ILE A 83 -0.62 -7.15 9.85
N PRO A 84 -1.16 -7.83 10.90
CA PRO A 84 -1.21 -7.25 12.24
C PRO A 84 0.15 -6.77 12.74
N ARG A 85 1.18 -7.64 12.61
CA ARG A 85 2.54 -7.33 13.05
C ARG A 85 3.15 -6.16 12.28
N ILE A 86 2.93 -6.08 10.96
CA ILE A 86 3.42 -4.96 10.15
C ILE A 86 2.78 -3.64 10.58
N LEU A 87 1.46 -3.65 10.81
CA LEU A 87 0.74 -2.45 11.22
C LEU A 87 1.18 -1.97 12.61
N GLU A 88 1.40 -2.90 13.54
CA GLU A 88 1.88 -2.61 14.90
C GLU A 88 3.32 -2.07 14.91
N GLU A 89 4.23 -2.76 14.24
CA GLU A 89 5.68 -2.49 14.37
C GLU A 89 6.20 -1.44 13.38
N CYS A 90 5.61 -1.32 12.19
CA CYS A 90 6.19 -0.58 11.07
C CYS A 90 5.37 0.64 10.66
N LYS A 91 4.06 0.63 10.95
CA LYS A 91 3.13 1.75 10.72
C LYS A 91 3.21 2.34 9.29
N PRO A 92 3.03 1.53 8.23
CA PRO A 92 3.05 2.01 6.85
C PRO A 92 1.95 3.02 6.56
N ALA A 93 2.05 3.75 5.46
CA ALA A 93 0.97 4.61 4.96
C ALA A 93 -0.32 3.82 4.74
N GLY A 94 -0.20 2.59 4.25
CA GLY A 94 -1.28 1.64 4.01
C GLY A 94 -0.74 0.39 3.33
N LEU A 95 -1.62 -0.57 3.04
CA LEU A 95 -1.25 -1.80 2.33
C LEU A 95 -2.42 -2.42 1.55
N THR A 96 -2.09 -3.25 0.55
CA THR A 96 -3.02 -4.24 -0.02
C THR A 96 -2.71 -5.63 0.51
N ASN A 97 -3.75 -6.43 0.73
CA ASN A 97 -3.57 -7.83 1.08
C ASN A 97 -3.18 -8.66 -0.17
N TRP A 98 -2.41 -9.72 0.03
CA TRP A 98 -1.91 -10.58 -1.04
C TRP A 98 -3.04 -11.30 -1.79
N ALA A 99 -3.98 -11.89 -1.05
CA ALA A 99 -5.04 -12.74 -1.62
C ALA A 99 -5.92 -11.98 -2.63
N LEU A 100 -6.17 -10.70 -2.37
CA LEU A 100 -6.93 -9.82 -3.25
C LEU A 100 -6.04 -9.22 -4.31
N PHE A 101 -4.82 -8.79 -3.98
CA PHE A 101 -3.90 -8.22 -4.97
C PHE A 101 -3.63 -9.17 -6.13
N PHE A 102 -3.44 -10.48 -5.86
CA PHE A 102 -3.31 -11.51 -6.90
C PHE A 102 -4.46 -11.50 -7.92
N ARG A 103 -5.67 -11.14 -7.48
CA ARG A 103 -6.89 -11.07 -8.30
C ARG A 103 -7.20 -9.64 -8.76
N ALA A 104 -6.23 -8.72 -8.74
CA ALA A 104 -6.46 -7.29 -8.97
C ALA A 104 -7.59 -6.71 -8.08
N GLY A 105 -7.57 -7.06 -6.79
CA GLY A 105 -8.51 -6.54 -5.80
C GLY A 105 -8.13 -5.14 -5.35
N THR A 106 -9.15 -4.31 -5.15
CA THR A 106 -9.03 -2.88 -4.85
C THR A 106 -9.01 -2.58 -3.35
N SER A 107 -9.06 -3.61 -2.49
CA SER A 107 -9.15 -3.39 -1.05
C SER A 107 -7.88 -2.77 -0.50
N ILE A 108 -8.07 -1.70 0.28
CA ILE A 108 -7.01 -0.96 0.96
C ILE A 108 -7.17 -1.15 2.46
N ILE A 109 -6.07 -1.48 3.12
CA ILE A 109 -5.94 -1.37 4.57
C ILE A 109 -5.14 -0.10 4.84
N GLY A 110 -5.73 0.82 5.57
CA GLY A 110 -5.23 2.19 5.73
C GLY A 110 -5.58 2.76 7.09
N LYS A 111 -5.12 3.98 7.40
CA LYS A 111 -5.43 4.63 8.68
C LYS A 111 -6.94 4.79 8.84
N LYS A 112 -7.45 4.40 10.01
CA LYS A 112 -8.89 4.46 10.31
C LYS A 112 -9.47 5.84 10.02
N GLU A 113 -8.81 6.89 10.50
CA GLU A 113 -9.27 8.28 10.35
C GLU A 113 -9.24 8.80 8.92
N VAL A 114 -8.47 8.15 8.04
CA VAL A 114 -8.46 8.45 6.61
C VAL A 114 -9.59 7.70 5.93
N ILE A 115 -9.76 6.42 6.26
CA ILE A 115 -10.81 5.56 5.72
C ILE A 115 -12.20 6.10 6.06
N GLU A 116 -12.43 6.51 7.30
CA GLU A 116 -13.70 7.13 7.73
C GLU A 116 -14.09 8.35 6.87
N LYS A 117 -13.11 9.06 6.29
CA LYS A 117 -13.37 10.25 5.46
C LYS A 117 -13.60 9.94 3.98
N VAL A 118 -13.15 8.79 3.50
CA VAL A 118 -13.21 8.40 2.08
C VAL A 118 -14.12 7.20 1.82
N SER A 119 -14.53 6.49 2.87
CA SER A 119 -15.50 5.42 2.76
C SER A 119 -16.86 6.03 2.39
N THR A 120 -17.40 5.57 1.26
CA THR A 120 -18.75 5.91 0.79
C THR A 120 -19.78 4.85 1.17
N LEU A 121 -19.37 3.80 1.88
CA LEU A 121 -20.24 2.71 2.30
C LEU A 121 -20.81 2.99 3.70
N GLU A 122 -22.14 3.00 3.80
CA GLU A 122 -22.83 2.80 5.08
C GLU A 122 -22.46 1.41 5.62
N GLU A 123 -22.19 1.37 6.91
CA GLU A 123 -21.62 0.27 7.70
C GLU A 123 -22.01 -1.14 7.25
N GLY A 124 -20.98 -1.95 7.00
CA GLY A 124 -21.08 -3.40 7.02
C GLY A 124 -19.88 -3.97 7.78
N ASP A 125 -20.10 -4.24 9.08
CA ASP A 125 -19.45 -5.08 10.12
C ASP A 125 -18.06 -5.74 9.96
N ASN A 126 -17.35 -5.57 8.86
CA ASN A 126 -16.01 -6.13 8.65
C ASN A 126 -14.96 -5.06 8.93
N ILE A 127 -14.98 -4.59 10.17
CA ILE A 127 -13.98 -3.70 10.75
C ILE A 127 -12.80 -4.57 11.17
N TRP A 128 -11.64 -4.36 10.55
CA TRP A 128 -10.43 -5.14 10.84
C TRP A 128 -9.28 -4.19 11.19
N TYR A 129 -8.50 -4.52 12.22
CA TYR A 129 -7.27 -3.80 12.64
C TYR A 129 -7.47 -2.45 13.36
N GLU A 130 -8.68 -2.12 13.83
CA GLU A 130 -8.93 -0.85 14.52
C GLU A 130 -8.08 -0.64 15.76
N ASP A 131 -7.84 -1.70 16.54
CA ASP A 131 -6.97 -1.66 17.72
C ASP A 131 -5.53 -1.22 17.38
N LEU A 132 -5.15 -1.29 16.09
CA LEU A 132 -3.86 -0.86 15.56
C LEU A 132 -3.93 0.53 14.89
N GLY A 133 -5.09 1.19 14.88
CA GLY A 133 -5.34 2.47 14.21
C GLY A 133 -5.51 2.37 12.70
N TYR A 134 -5.87 1.18 12.19
CA TYR A 134 -6.13 0.93 10.78
C TYR A 134 -7.53 0.37 10.57
N ASP A 135 -8.03 0.47 9.35
CA ASP A 135 -9.26 -0.18 8.92
C ASP A 135 -9.11 -0.71 7.48
N GLN A 136 -10.09 -1.45 6.99
CA GLN A 136 -10.12 -2.00 5.64
C GLN A 136 -11.37 -1.53 4.88
N TYR A 137 -11.17 -0.98 3.68
CA TYR A 137 -12.28 -0.64 2.80
C TYR A 137 -11.96 -0.95 1.33
N ILE A 138 -12.96 -0.76 0.47
CA ILE A 138 -12.87 -0.98 -0.97
C ILE A 138 -13.24 0.36 -1.66
N PRO A 139 -12.24 1.20 -2.02
CA PRO A 139 -12.48 2.54 -2.59
C PRO A 139 -13.15 2.54 -3.97
N PHE A 140 -12.96 1.49 -4.77
CA PHE A 140 -13.48 1.42 -6.14
C PHE A 140 -14.16 0.07 -6.43
N LEU A 141 -15.18 0.12 -7.28
CA LEU A 141 -15.78 -1.06 -7.90
C LEU A 141 -14.72 -1.80 -8.73
N LYS A 142 -14.60 -3.10 -8.49
CA LYS A 142 -13.59 -3.94 -9.14
C LYS A 142 -14.01 -4.28 -10.57
N ASP A 143 -13.20 -3.88 -11.54
CA ASP A 143 -13.28 -4.35 -12.94
C ASP A 143 -12.27 -5.49 -13.25
N GLY A 144 -11.45 -5.86 -12.26
CA GLY A 144 -10.41 -6.89 -12.37
C GLY A 144 -9.11 -6.41 -13.03
N THR A 145 -8.94 -5.09 -13.21
CA THR A 145 -7.74 -4.50 -13.80
C THR A 145 -6.81 -3.92 -12.75
N TYR A 146 -5.51 -3.94 -13.03
CA TYR A 146 -4.52 -3.30 -12.17
C TYR A 146 -4.51 -1.77 -12.28
N GLU A 147 -5.10 -1.19 -13.32
CA GLU A 147 -5.35 0.26 -13.37
C GLU A 147 -6.33 0.68 -12.27
N THR A 148 -7.38 -0.10 -12.05
CA THR A 148 -8.35 0.16 -10.98
C THR A 148 -7.75 -0.08 -9.60
N VAL A 149 -6.85 -1.06 -9.44
CA VAL A 149 -6.03 -1.21 -8.22
C VAL A 149 -5.12 0.02 -8.02
N ALA A 150 -4.42 0.48 -9.06
CA ALA A 150 -3.57 1.66 -8.97
C ALA A 150 -4.37 2.91 -8.58
N LYS A 151 -5.53 3.15 -9.21
CA LYS A 151 -6.46 4.25 -8.84
C LYS A 151 -6.90 4.16 -7.38
N SER A 152 -7.17 2.95 -6.88
CA SER A 152 -7.53 2.69 -5.48
C SER A 152 -6.44 3.13 -4.52
N ILE A 153 -5.20 2.71 -4.78
CA ILE A 153 -4.04 3.06 -3.96
C ILE A 153 -3.77 4.57 -4.02
N LEU A 154 -3.77 5.15 -5.22
CA LEU A 154 -3.49 6.58 -5.41
C LEU A 154 -4.55 7.46 -4.74
N SER A 155 -5.83 7.11 -4.87
CA SER A 155 -6.93 7.84 -4.22
C SER A 155 -6.82 7.81 -2.69
N TYR A 156 -6.51 6.64 -2.13
CA TYR A 156 -6.23 6.53 -0.69
C TYR A 156 -5.05 7.39 -0.28
N LEU A 157 -3.92 7.32 -1.00
CA LEU A 157 -2.72 8.10 -0.68
C LEU A 157 -2.96 9.61 -0.80
N GLU A 158 -3.79 10.07 -1.74
CA GLU A 158 -4.18 11.48 -1.83
C GLU A 158 -5.01 11.94 -0.62
N ALA A 159 -5.88 11.07 -0.10
CA ALA A 159 -6.64 11.36 1.11
C ALA A 159 -5.76 11.32 2.37
N TYR A 160 -4.83 10.36 2.44
CA TYR A 160 -3.84 10.24 3.49
C TYR A 160 -2.94 11.48 3.54
N ASP A 161 -2.46 11.95 2.39
CA ASP A 161 -1.65 13.17 2.27
C ASP A 161 -2.38 14.42 2.77
N LYS A 162 -3.65 14.58 2.38
CA LYS A 162 -4.51 15.67 2.88
C LYS A 162 -4.76 15.56 4.37
N TYR A 163 -4.93 14.36 4.91
CA TYR A 163 -5.08 14.13 6.34
C TYR A 163 -3.84 14.59 7.11
N LEU A 164 -2.64 14.19 6.66
CA LEU A 164 -1.39 14.59 7.31
C LEU A 164 -1.16 16.10 7.29
N LYS A 165 -1.54 16.79 6.21
CA LYS A 165 -1.43 18.26 6.09
C LYS A 165 -2.40 19.04 6.98
N ASN A 166 -3.49 18.41 7.41
CA ASN A 166 -4.53 19.01 8.25
C ASN A 166 -4.47 18.55 9.71
N LYS A 167 -3.44 17.78 10.08
CA LYS A 167 -3.17 17.33 11.45
C LYS A 167 -2.32 18.35 12.19
#